data_AF-A0A2S4Z2N3-F1
#
_entry.id   AF-A0A2S4Z2N3-F1
#
_cell.length_a   1.000
_cell.length_b   1.000
_cell.length_c   1.000
_cell.angle_alpha   90.00
_cell.angle_beta   90.00
_cell.angle_gamma   90.00
#
_symmetry.space_group_name_H-M   'P 1'
#
loop_
_entity.id
_entity.type
_entity.pdbx_description
1 polymer ?
#
loop_
_entity_poly.entity_id
_entity_poly.type
_entity_poly.pdbx_seq_one_letter_code
_entity_poly.pdbx_strand_id
1 'polypeptide(L)'
;MSRYAEVMVLARDAEEVMEPLTRPDENREWHQCFTRVEDRVFAGRSGGSHECYAWVIQFIRHNWHGLLGHLESLPWPDPHSVQVLVRDEEDDCFGLWMIYDGKLIEVPLPRTRREPFSASVTGVLSRTDRRFGEPD
;
A
#
# COMPACT_ATOMS: atom_id res chain seq x y z
N MET A 1 -19.85 -1.76 -11.35
CA MET A 1 -19.55 -1.06 -10.09
C MET A 1 -18.11 -0.59 -10.15
N SER A 2 -17.82 0.62 -9.70
CA SER A 2 -16.45 1.12 -9.64
C SER A 2 -15.82 0.52 -8.39
N ARG A 3 -14.80 -0.33 -8.56
CA ARG A 3 -14.05 -0.91 -7.44
C ARG A 3 -12.88 -0.01 -7.09
N TYR A 4 -12.69 0.31 -5.82
CA TYR A 4 -11.57 1.13 -5.37
C TYR A 4 -10.47 0.28 -4.72
N ALA A 5 -9.22 0.67 -4.93
CA ALA A 5 -8.10 0.14 -4.17
C ALA A 5 -7.28 1.29 -3.61
N GLU A 6 -6.96 1.21 -2.32
CA GLU A 6 -6.13 2.17 -1.61
C GLU A 6 -4.79 1.53 -1.30
N VAL A 7 -3.71 2.23 -1.62
CA VAL A 7 -2.35 1.80 -1.32
C VAL A 7 -1.66 2.91 -0.54
N MET A 8 -1.09 2.54 0.60
CA MET A 8 -0.26 3.41 1.41
C MET A 8 1.16 2.85 1.48
N VAL A 9 2.17 3.70 1.36
CA VAL A 9 3.57 3.33 1.52
C VAL A 9 4.13 4.11 2.69
N LEU A 10 4.76 3.40 3.63
CA LEU A 10 5.53 3.96 4.73
C LEU A 10 6.98 3.52 4.54
N ALA A 11 7.91 4.47 4.56
CA ALA A 11 9.32 4.18 4.40
C ALA A 11 10.20 5.28 5.01
N ARG A 12 11.42 4.91 5.39
CA ARG A 12 12.43 5.85 5.89
C ARG A 12 13.33 6.39 4.78
N ASP A 13 13.67 7.68 4.90
CA ASP A 13 14.54 8.42 3.97
C ASP A 13 14.18 8.24 2.47
N ALA A 14 12.90 8.03 2.18
CA ALA A 14 12.44 7.54 0.87
C ALA A 14 11.92 8.64 -0.07
N GLU A 15 12.08 9.92 0.26
CA GLU A 15 11.58 11.01 -0.57
C GLU A 15 12.12 10.97 -2.00
N GLU A 16 13.43 10.81 -2.17
CA GLU A 16 14.03 10.80 -3.51
C GLU A 16 13.52 9.62 -4.35
N VAL A 17 13.28 8.48 -3.71
CA VAL A 17 12.75 7.27 -4.36
C VAL A 17 11.27 7.42 -4.72
N MET A 18 10.49 8.08 -3.86
CA MET A 18 9.05 8.26 -4.05
C MET A 18 8.69 9.49 -4.89
N GLU A 19 9.58 10.47 -5.02
CA GLU A 19 9.31 11.72 -5.74
C GLU A 19 8.89 11.50 -7.21
N PRO A 20 9.48 10.59 -8.00
CA PRO A 20 8.99 10.29 -9.34
C PRO A 20 7.56 9.73 -9.34
N LEU A 21 7.16 9.01 -8.28
CA LEU A 21 5.85 8.40 -8.17
C LEU A 21 4.74 9.40 -7.82
N THR A 22 5.10 10.61 -7.37
CA THR A 22 4.15 11.71 -7.12
C THR A 22 3.79 12.51 -8.38
N ARG A 23 4.40 12.18 -9.52
CA ARG A 23 4.22 12.87 -10.80
C ARG A 23 3.62 11.93 -11.85
N PRO A 24 2.88 12.46 -12.85
CA PRO A 24 2.42 11.67 -13.97
C PRO A 24 3.59 11.09 -14.77
N ASP A 25 3.44 9.85 -15.24
CA ASP A 25 4.40 9.17 -16.10
C ASP A 25 3.63 8.24 -17.04
N GLU A 26 3.82 8.45 -18.34
CA GLU A 26 3.14 7.72 -19.41
C GLU A 26 3.70 6.30 -19.61
N ASN A 27 4.89 6.00 -19.07
CA ASN A 27 5.52 4.69 -19.20
C ASN A 27 5.09 3.68 -18.14
N ARG A 28 4.30 4.10 -17.14
CA ARG A 28 3.79 3.21 -16.10
C ARG A 28 2.51 2.51 -16.55
N GLU A 29 2.34 1.27 -16.09
CA GLU A 29 1.11 0.48 -16.32
C GLU A 29 -0.13 1.10 -15.64
N TRP A 30 0.07 1.96 -14.65
CA TRP A 30 -0.97 2.76 -13.98
C TRP A 30 -0.69 4.25 -14.13
N HIS A 31 -1.74 5.08 -13.97
CA HIS A 31 -1.64 6.52 -14.26
C HIS A 31 -1.80 7.41 -13.02
N GLN A 32 -2.37 6.88 -11.94
CA GLN A 32 -2.55 7.61 -10.69
C GLN A 32 -1.18 7.89 -10.03
N CYS A 33 -1.11 9.00 -9.28
CA CYS A 33 0.11 9.47 -8.63
C CYS A 33 -0.05 9.38 -7.11
N PHE A 34 1.06 9.09 -6.43
CA PHE A 34 1.09 9.14 -4.98
C PHE A 34 1.02 10.57 -4.48
N THR A 35 0.33 10.77 -3.37
CA THR A 35 0.34 12.03 -2.60
C THR A 35 1.07 11.78 -1.29
N ARG A 36 2.09 12.62 -1.00
CA ARG A 36 2.79 12.59 0.29
C ARG A 36 1.84 13.09 1.38
N VAL A 37 1.73 12.33 2.46
CA VAL A 37 1.00 12.76 3.66
C VAL A 37 1.95 13.65 4.45
N GLU A 38 1.65 14.95 4.52
CA GLU A 38 2.50 15.91 5.24
C GLU A 38 2.48 15.64 6.76
N ASP A 39 3.63 15.83 7.42
CA ASP A 39 3.81 15.69 8.89
C ASP A 39 2.80 16.49 9.73
N ARG A 40 2.21 17.54 9.16
CA ARG A 40 1.19 18.37 9.82
C ARG A 40 -0.11 17.64 10.10
N VAL A 41 -0.38 16.52 9.42
CA VAL A 41 -1.61 15.73 9.60
C VAL A 41 -1.57 14.89 10.90
N PHE A 42 -0.38 14.59 11.43
CA PHE A 42 -0.19 13.83 12.68
C PHE A 42 0.32 14.69 13.85
N ALA A 43 0.16 16.02 13.79
CA ALA A 43 0.70 16.97 14.77
C ALA A 43 0.06 16.85 16.16
N GLY A 44 0.41 15.80 16.89
CA GLY A 44 0.13 15.61 18.31
C GLY A 44 1.31 15.96 19.23
N ARG A 45 2.56 15.97 18.74
CA ARG A 45 3.73 16.42 19.50
C ARG A 45 4.83 16.95 18.59
N SER A 46 5.43 18.06 19.03
CA SER A 46 6.59 18.72 18.45
C SER A 46 7.76 17.73 18.29
N GLY A 47 8.26 17.62 17.06
CA GLY A 47 9.32 16.68 16.68
C GLY A 47 8.76 15.62 15.74
N GLY A 48 8.39 16.02 14.52
CA GLY A 48 8.11 15.07 13.45
C GLY A 48 9.30 14.13 13.31
N SER A 49 9.03 12.84 13.14
CA SER A 49 10.10 11.91 12.79
C SER A 49 10.55 12.29 11.38
N HIS A 50 11.62 13.08 11.29
CA HIS A 50 12.30 13.39 10.02
C HIS A 50 12.79 12.13 9.27
N GLU A 51 12.60 10.97 9.87
CA GLU A 51 13.08 9.68 9.40
C GLU A 51 12.01 8.90 8.66
N CYS A 52 10.70 9.05 8.92
CA CYS A 52 9.66 8.17 8.35
C CYS A 52 8.52 8.97 7.72
N TYR A 53 8.21 8.66 6.46
CA TYR A 53 7.20 9.36 5.68
C TYR A 53 6.13 8.40 5.15
N ALA A 54 4.97 8.97 4.82
CA ALA A 54 3.84 8.23 4.27
C ALA A 54 3.41 8.82 2.92
N TRP A 55 3.02 7.94 2.00
CA TRP A 55 2.44 8.28 0.71
C TRP A 55 1.19 7.46 0.47
N VAL A 56 0.16 8.07 -0.11
CA VAL A 56 -1.11 7.41 -0.40
C VAL A 56 -1.46 7.57 -1.87
N ILE A 57 -2.02 6.53 -2.46
CA ILE A 57 -2.59 6.53 -3.81
C ILE A 57 -3.91 5.75 -3.78
N GLN A 58 -4.89 6.24 -4.53
CA GLN A 58 -6.17 5.55 -4.73
C GLN A 58 -6.36 5.24 -6.20
N PHE A 59 -6.74 3.99 -6.48
CA PHE A 59 -7.05 3.51 -7.80
C PHE A 59 -8.55 3.36 -7.99
N ILE A 60 -8.98 3.62 -9.22
CA ILE A 60 -10.35 3.39 -9.67
C ILE A 60 -10.26 2.26 -10.68
N ARG A 61 -10.89 1.12 -10.39
CA ARG A 61 -10.81 -0.16 -11.13
C ARG A 61 -9.48 -0.89 -10.89
N HIS A 62 -9.34 -2.06 -11.53
CA HIS A 62 -8.17 -2.95 -11.44
C HIS A 62 -6.97 -2.48 -12.28
N ASN A 63 -6.74 -1.17 -12.40
CA ASN A 63 -5.74 -0.62 -13.32
C ASN A 63 -4.34 -0.44 -12.69
N TRP A 64 -4.08 -1.10 -11.57
CA TRP A 64 -2.84 -0.96 -10.79
C TRP A 64 -1.96 -2.21 -10.80
N HIS A 65 -2.14 -3.05 -11.82
CA HIS A 65 -1.21 -4.14 -12.11
C HIS A 65 0.22 -3.57 -12.23
N GLY A 66 1.22 -4.38 -11.83
CA GLY A 66 2.62 -3.98 -11.87
C GLY A 66 3.09 -3.09 -10.71
N LEU A 67 2.20 -2.43 -9.96
CA LEU A 67 2.58 -1.52 -8.87
C LEU A 67 3.49 -2.19 -7.82
N LEU A 68 3.09 -3.36 -7.30
CA LEU A 68 3.88 -4.06 -6.27
C LEU A 68 5.25 -4.48 -6.81
N GLY A 69 5.33 -4.94 -8.06
CA GLY A 69 6.60 -5.28 -8.71
C GLY A 69 7.48 -4.05 -8.93
N HIS A 70 6.90 -2.90 -9.25
CA HIS A 70 7.62 -1.65 -9.36
C HIS A 70 8.16 -1.19 -8.00
N LEU A 71 7.33 -1.18 -6.95
CA LEU A 71 7.75 -0.86 -5.59
C LEU A 71 8.85 -1.81 -5.12
N GLU A 72 8.80 -3.10 -5.44
CA GLU A 72 9.88 -4.05 -5.15
C GLU A 72 11.22 -3.66 -5.81
N SER A 73 11.16 -3.14 -7.05
CA SER A 73 12.37 -2.79 -7.83
C SER A 73 13.02 -1.46 -7.45
N LEU A 74 12.35 -0.64 -6.64
CA LEU A 74 12.88 0.67 -6.27
C LEU A 74 14.12 0.52 -5.36
N PRO A 75 15.13 1.41 -5.52
CA PRO A 75 16.36 1.35 -4.73
C PRO A 75 16.15 1.97 -3.34
N TRP A 76 15.36 1.32 -2.48
CA TRP A 76 15.05 1.82 -1.14
C TRP A 76 16.33 2.01 -0.29
N PRO A 77 16.52 3.18 0.35
CA PRO A 77 17.68 3.43 1.23
C PRO A 77 17.67 2.55 2.48
N ASP A 78 16.49 2.34 3.06
CA ASP A 78 16.23 1.41 4.16
C ASP A 78 15.08 0.45 3.77
N PRO A 79 15.37 -0.66 3.04
CA PRO A 79 14.35 -1.61 2.61
C PRO A 79 13.58 -2.24 3.78
N HIS A 80 14.21 -2.38 4.94
CA HIS A 80 13.61 -3.01 6.14
C HIS A 80 12.49 -2.14 6.72
N SER A 81 12.50 -0.84 6.44
CA SER A 81 11.47 0.09 6.87
C SER A 81 10.21 0.08 6.00
N VAL A 82 10.32 -0.43 4.76
CA VAL A 82 9.26 -0.34 3.76
C VAL A 82 8.06 -1.19 4.16
N GLN A 83 6.93 -0.52 4.38
CA GLN A 83 5.62 -1.13 4.61
C GLN A 83 4.66 -0.61 3.55
N VAL A 84 4.09 -1.52 2.78
CA VAL A 84 3.07 -1.22 1.78
C VAL A 84 1.75 -1.79 2.27
N LEU A 85 0.83 -0.91 2.64
CA LEU A 85 -0.52 -1.28 3.04
C LEU A 85 -1.41 -1.25 1.80
N VAL A 86 -2.15 -2.32 1.53
CA VAL A 86 -3.10 -2.39 0.43
C VAL A 86 -4.46 -2.78 0.97
N ARG A 87 -5.47 -1.99 0.63
CA ARG A 87 -6.87 -2.33 0.87
C ARG A 87 -7.65 -2.18 -0.41
N ASP A 88 -8.15 -3.29 -0.90
CA ASP A 88 -9.20 -3.26 -1.90
C ASP A 88 -10.58 -3.03 -1.22
N GLU A 89 -11.56 -2.49 -1.94
CA GLU A 89 -12.92 -2.23 -1.43
C GLU A 89 -13.58 -3.43 -0.74
N GLU A 90 -13.34 -4.65 -1.25
CA GLU A 90 -13.88 -5.91 -0.69
C GLU A 90 -13.01 -6.48 0.44
N ASP A 91 -11.85 -5.87 0.73
CA ASP A 91 -11.01 -6.30 1.84
C ASP A 91 -11.58 -5.81 3.18
N ASP A 92 -11.57 -6.70 4.17
CA ASP A 92 -12.02 -6.42 5.53
C ASP A 92 -11.07 -5.50 6.30
N CYS A 93 -9.81 -5.46 5.87
CA CYS A 93 -8.75 -4.64 6.44
C CYS A 93 -7.60 -4.48 5.44
N PHE A 94 -6.65 -3.60 5.73
CA PHE A 94 -5.43 -3.50 4.94
C PHE A 94 -4.57 -4.75 5.11
N GLY A 95 -4.15 -5.34 3.99
CA GLY A 95 -3.02 -6.25 3.97
C GLY A 95 -1.71 -5.47 4.11
N LEU A 96 -0.66 -6.13 4.59
CA LEU A 96 0.66 -5.56 4.78
C LEU A 96 1.68 -6.29 3.91
N TRP A 97 2.45 -5.55 3.13
CA TRP A 97 3.61 -6.05 2.41
C TRP A 97 4.87 -5.39 2.95
N MET A 98 5.92 -6.18 3.07
CA MET A 98 7.25 -5.71 3.50
C MET A 98 8.33 -6.35 2.64
N ILE A 99 9.50 -5.70 2.59
CA ILE A 99 10.64 -6.26 1.86
C ILE A 99 11.37 -7.25 2.77
N TYR A 100 11.36 -8.52 2.37
CA TYR A 100 12.17 -9.59 2.95
C TYR A 100 13.04 -10.21 1.85
N ASP A 101 14.34 -10.36 2.10
CA ASP A 101 15.30 -10.93 1.15
C ASP A 101 15.25 -10.27 -0.25
N GLY A 102 15.01 -8.95 -0.28
CA GLY A 102 14.89 -8.16 -1.50
C GLY A 102 13.58 -8.37 -2.29
N LYS A 103 12.59 -9.03 -1.69
CA LYS A 103 11.27 -9.29 -2.26
C LYS A 103 10.17 -8.64 -1.46
N LEU A 104 9.22 -7.99 -2.14
CA LEU A 104 8.06 -7.39 -1.51
C LEU A 104 7.00 -8.48 -1.30
N ILE A 105 6.90 -8.99 -0.08
CA ILE A 105 6.03 -10.12 0.26
C ILE A 105 4.90 -9.69 1.19
N GLU A 106 3.73 -10.30 1.03
CA GLU A 106 2.63 -10.11 1.98
C GLU A 106 2.99 -10.76 3.32
N VAL A 107 2.85 -10.01 4.40
CA VAL A 107 3.01 -10.46 5.78
C VAL A 107 1.67 -10.99 6.28
N PRO A 108 1.56 -12.28 6.63
CA PRO A 108 0.31 -12.84 7.13
C PRO A 108 -0.12 -12.15 8.43
N LEU A 109 -1.26 -11.45 8.40
CA LEU A 109 -1.84 -10.86 9.60
C LEU A 109 -2.67 -11.89 10.36
N PRO A 110 -2.56 -11.96 11.71
CA PRO A 110 -3.39 -12.85 12.50
C PRO A 110 -4.87 -12.68 12.19
N ARG A 111 -5.60 -13.80 12.13
CA ARG A 111 -7.05 -13.84 11.88
C ARG A 111 -7.47 -13.29 10.51
N THR A 112 -6.57 -13.32 9.54
CA THR A 112 -6.87 -12.97 8.15
C THR A 112 -6.54 -14.12 7.21
N ARG A 113 -7.19 -14.14 6.06
CA ARG A 113 -6.86 -15.02 4.94
C ARG A 113 -7.06 -14.27 3.65
N ARG A 114 -6.09 -14.35 2.74
CA ARG A 114 -6.24 -13.88 1.37
C ARG A 114 -6.70 -15.00 0.46
N GLU A 115 -7.78 -14.77 -0.27
CA GLU A 115 -8.31 -15.69 -1.27
C GLU A 115 -8.15 -15.09 -2.67
N PRO A 116 -7.74 -15.88 -3.68
CA PRO A 116 -7.66 -15.39 -5.05
C PRO A 116 -9.00 -14.87 -5.52
N PHE A 117 -9.01 -13.68 -6.12
CA PHE A 117 -10.21 -13.11 -6.71
C PHE A 117 -9.84 -12.42 -8.01
N SER A 118 -10.42 -12.87 -9.13
CA SER A 118 -10.05 -12.40 -10.47
C SER A 118 -10.29 -10.91 -10.71
N ALA A 119 -11.19 -10.32 -9.92
CA ALA A 119 -11.43 -8.89 -9.92
C ALA A 119 -10.51 -8.14 -8.94
N SER A 120 -9.44 -8.72 -8.39
CA SER A 120 -8.49 -7.99 -7.55
C SER A 120 -7.07 -8.33 -8.00
N VAL A 121 -6.16 -7.35 -7.93
CA VAL A 121 -4.74 -7.58 -8.26
C VAL A 121 -4.10 -8.51 -7.23
N THR A 122 -4.49 -8.40 -5.95
CA THR A 122 -3.95 -9.22 -4.86
C THR A 122 -4.89 -10.35 -4.46
N GLY A 123 -6.20 -10.25 -4.74
CA GLY A 123 -7.24 -11.10 -4.17
C GLY A 123 -8.05 -10.36 -3.10
N VAL A 124 -8.82 -11.09 -2.30
CA VAL A 124 -9.62 -10.53 -1.19
C VAL A 124 -9.06 -10.99 0.15
N LEU A 125 -8.83 -10.06 1.06
CA LEU A 125 -8.43 -10.30 2.44
C LEU A 125 -9.65 -10.29 3.35
N SER A 126 -10.01 -11.45 3.87
CA SER A 126 -11.13 -11.60 4.79
C SER A 126 -10.66 -11.95 6.20
N ARG A 127 -11.37 -11.45 7.20
CA ARG A 127 -11.22 -11.83 8.60
C ARG A 127 -11.79 -13.22 8.83
N THR A 128 -10.99 -14.08 9.44
CA THR A 128 -11.39 -15.46 9.77
C THR A 128 -12.13 -15.57 11.10
N ASP A 129 -12.18 -14.48 11.87
CA ASP A 129 -12.86 -14.41 13.18
C ASP A 129 -14.23 -13.73 13.11
N ARG A 130 -14.71 -13.39 11.91
CA ARG A 130 -16.08 -12.91 11.72
C ARG A 130 -17.06 -14.01 12.10
N ARG A 131 -17.99 -13.68 12.99
CA ARG A 131 -19.19 -14.51 13.21
C ARG A 131 -20.11 -14.28 12.03
N PHE A 132 -20.65 -15.36 11.45
CA PHE A 132 -21.69 -15.25 10.44
C PHE A 132 -22.84 -14.35 10.95
N GLY A 133 -23.04 -13.20 10.31
CA GLY A 133 -24.19 -12.31 10.56
C GLY A 133 -23.93 -10.99 11.28
N GLU A 134 -22.69 -10.60 11.60
CA GLU A 134 -22.40 -9.24 12.06
C GLU A 134 -22.17 -8.28 10.88
N PRO A 135 -22.83 -7.10 10.84
CA PRO A 135 -22.60 -6.10 9.82
C PRO A 135 -21.28 -5.34 10.01
N ASP A 136 -20.78 -4.76 8.91
CA ASP A 136 -19.61 -3.87 8.84
C ASP A 136 -19.79 -2.53 9.56
#